data_AF-A0A7J2LF08-F1
#
_entry.id   AF-A0A7J2LF08-F1
#
_cell.length_a   1.000
_cell.length_b   1.000
_cell.length_c   1.000
_cell.angle_alpha   90.00
_cell.angle_beta   90.00
_cell.angle_gamma   90.00
#
_symmetry.space_group_name_H-M   'P 1'
#
loop_
_entity.id
_entity.type
_entity.pdbx_description
1 polymer ?
#
loop_
_entity_poly.entity_id
_entity_poly.type
_entity_poly.pdbx_seq_one_letter_code
_entity_poly.pdbx_strand_id
1 'polypeptide(L)'
;MSSIRELERVASSYATRAVYLDRQGKTDSAITMYKRAVEMLMKITKLYPDYQLNQIYIQRAQAYQRRIRKLRGEPDGSLMEPNGPKAGQKLSYDELVLTDKPNVKWSDVIGLEQVKAVIEEAI
;
A
#
# COMPACT_ATOMS: atom_id res chain seq x y z
N MET A 1 14.90 -2.25 -22.12
CA MET A 1 14.98 -2.33 -20.65
C MET A 1 13.80 -3.16 -20.17
N SER A 2 13.98 -4.07 -19.21
CA SER A 2 12.90 -4.99 -18.82
C SER A 2 12.04 -4.34 -17.73
N SER A 3 10.78 -4.04 -18.05
CA SER A 3 9.80 -3.30 -17.21
C SER A 3 9.77 -3.75 -15.74
N ILE A 4 9.92 -5.05 -15.46
CA ILE A 4 9.95 -5.57 -14.08
C ILE A 4 11.13 -5.06 -13.25
N ARG A 5 12.33 -4.95 -13.83
CA ARG A 5 13.54 -4.50 -13.10
C ARG A 5 13.44 -3.03 -12.69
N GLU A 6 12.75 -2.23 -13.48
CA GLU A 6 12.47 -0.84 -13.15
C GLU A 6 11.49 -0.74 -11.98
N LEU A 7 10.42 -1.55 -11.98
CA LEU A 7 9.50 -1.64 -10.85
C LEU A 7 10.22 -2.08 -9.57
N GLU A 8 11.10 -3.08 -9.65
CA GLU A 8 11.90 -3.55 -8.52
C GLU A 8 12.83 -2.46 -7.97
N ARG A 9 13.51 -1.74 -8.88
CA ARG A 9 14.41 -0.64 -8.49
C ARG A 9 13.63 0.47 -7.77
N VAL A 10 12.46 0.84 -8.29
CA VAL A 10 11.60 1.86 -7.69
C VAL A 10 11.05 1.39 -6.33
N ALA A 11 10.58 0.15 -6.23
CA ALA A 11 10.13 -0.44 -4.96
C ALA A 11 11.25 -0.43 -3.91
N SER A 12 12.46 -0.83 -4.29
CA SER A 12 13.64 -0.84 -3.43
C SER A 12 14.04 0.56 -2.95
N SER A 13 13.97 1.55 -3.85
CA SER A 13 14.24 2.96 -3.52
C SER A 13 13.27 3.48 -2.46
N TYR A 14 11.96 3.26 -2.65
CA TYR A 14 10.94 3.65 -1.66
C TYR A 14 11.15 2.95 -0.32
N ALA A 15 11.40 1.64 -0.32
CA ALA A 15 11.64 0.88 0.91
C ALA A 15 12.87 1.39 1.68
N THR A 16 13.96 1.68 0.97
CA THR A 16 15.19 2.23 1.57
C THR A 16 14.92 3.59 2.20
N ARG A 17 14.20 4.46 1.48
CA ARG A 17 13.84 5.79 1.99
C ARG A 17 12.89 5.70 3.19
N ALA A 18 11.95 4.76 3.17
CA ALA A 18 11.04 4.52 4.28
C ALA A 18 11.79 4.15 5.56
N VAL A 19 12.69 3.16 5.48
CA VAL A 19 13.53 2.72 6.62
C VAL A 19 14.40 3.86 7.14
N TYR A 20 14.97 4.68 6.25
CA TYR A 20 15.77 5.85 6.66
C TYR A 20 14.94 6.86 7.45
N LEU A 21 13.74 7.22 6.96
CA LEU A 21 12.86 8.18 7.61
C LEU A 21 12.28 7.64 8.93
N ASP A 22 11.96 6.36 8.96
CA ASP A 22 11.48 5.64 10.13
C ASP A 22 12.51 5.69 11.27
N ARG A 23 13.78 5.42 10.95
CA ARG A 23 14.89 5.55 11.92
C ARG A 23 15.10 6.97 12.42
N GLN A 24 14.69 7.99 11.65
CA GLN A 24 14.73 9.39 12.08
C GLN A 24 13.47 9.81 12.88
N GLY A 25 12.52 8.90 13.11
CA GLY A 25 11.25 9.23 13.77
C GLY A 25 10.31 10.09 12.91
N LYS A 26 10.58 10.24 11.61
CA LYS A 26 9.72 11.00 10.68
C LYS A 26 8.55 10.13 10.23
N THR A 27 7.63 9.88 11.16
CA THR A 27 6.54 8.91 11.05
C THR A 27 5.71 9.05 9.77
N ASP A 28 5.14 10.22 9.48
CA ASP A 28 4.25 10.41 8.32
C ASP A 28 4.98 10.21 6.99
N SER A 29 6.23 10.68 6.92
CA SER A 29 7.08 10.52 5.74
C SER A 29 7.47 9.05 5.55
N ALA A 30 7.80 8.34 6.62
CA ALA A 30 8.09 6.91 6.60
C ALA A 30 6.87 6.09 6.15
N ILE A 31 5.69 6.37 6.70
CA ILE A 31 4.43 5.72 6.31
C ILE A 31 4.17 5.91 4.81
N THR A 32 4.33 7.14 4.31
CA THR A 32 4.12 7.45 2.89
C THR A 32 5.04 6.63 1.99
N MET A 33 6.32 6.52 2.35
CA MET A 33 7.30 5.75 1.57
C MET A 33 7.05 4.24 1.67
N TYR A 34 6.65 3.72 2.84
CA TYR A 34 6.26 2.32 2.97
C TYR A 34 5.04 1.98 2.11
N LYS A 35 4.02 2.84 2.08
CA LYS A 35 2.84 2.65 1.21
C LYS A 35 3.22 2.58 -0.27
N ARG A 36 4.10 3.48 -0.73
CA ARG A 36 4.62 3.47 -2.11
C ARG A 36 5.39 2.18 -2.42
N ALA A 37 6.21 1.70 -1.48
CA ALA A 37 6.92 0.43 -1.65
C ALA A 37 5.96 -0.76 -1.77
N VAL A 38 4.93 -0.82 -0.91
CA VAL A 38 3.87 -1.84 -0.96
C VAL A 38 3.15 -1.81 -2.30
N GLU A 39 2.72 -0.63 -2.76
CA GLU A 39 2.03 -0.46 -4.04
C GLU A 39 2.85 -1.04 -5.20
N MET A 40 4.15 -0.73 -5.26
CA MET A 40 5.02 -1.23 -6.32
C MET A 40 5.22 -2.74 -6.26
N LEU A 41 5.43 -3.31 -5.07
CA LEU A 41 5.55 -4.76 -4.90
C LEU A 41 4.28 -5.49 -5.34
N MET A 42 3.11 -4.98 -4.95
CA MET A 42 1.84 -5.56 -5.31
C MET A 42 1.50 -5.36 -6.80
N LYS A 43 2.00 -4.28 -7.42
CA LYS A 43 1.92 -4.08 -8.87
C LYS A 43 2.74 -5.13 -9.62
N ILE A 44 3.94 -5.48 -9.14
CA ILE A 44 4.76 -6.56 -9.73
C ILE A 44 4.00 -7.88 -9.68
N THR A 45 3.40 -8.24 -8.53
CA THR A 45 2.69 -9.53 -8.41
C THR A 45 1.44 -9.62 -9.28
N LYS A 46 0.76 -8.49 -9.52
CA LYS A 46 -0.39 -8.42 -10.43
C LYS A 46 0.00 -8.53 -11.90
N LEU A 47 1.06 -7.82 -12.30
CA LEU A 47 1.47 -7.75 -13.70
C LEU A 47 2.27 -8.99 -14.15
N TYR A 48 2.94 -9.66 -13.22
CA TYR A 48 3.81 -10.79 -13.50
C TYR A 48 3.50 -11.97 -12.55
N PRO A 49 2.31 -12.60 -12.64
CA PRO A 49 1.85 -13.60 -11.67
C PRO A 49 2.77 -14.83 -11.54
N ASP A 50 3.42 -15.25 -12.62
CA ASP A 50 4.32 -16.40 -12.66
C ASP A 50 5.76 -16.07 -12.27
N TYR A 51 6.03 -14.83 -11.85
CA TYR A 51 7.37 -14.43 -11.46
C TYR A 51 7.78 -15.07 -10.15
N GLN A 52 8.91 -15.78 -10.17
CA GLN A 52 9.36 -16.66 -9.08
C GLN A 52 9.54 -15.93 -7.73
N LEU A 53 9.83 -14.63 -7.74
CA LEU A 53 10.02 -13.84 -6.52
C LEU A 53 8.71 -13.27 -5.94
N ASN A 54 7.55 -13.53 -6.53
CA ASN A 54 6.28 -12.96 -6.07
C ASN A 54 5.98 -13.26 -4.60
N GLN A 55 6.31 -14.47 -4.12
CA GLN A 55 6.15 -14.82 -2.71
C GLN A 55 6.98 -13.89 -1.79
N ILE A 56 8.19 -13.54 -2.20
CA ILE A 56 9.06 -12.63 -1.45
C ILE A 56 8.48 -11.20 -1.47
N TYR A 57 7.94 -10.75 -2.60
CA TYR A 57 7.30 -9.43 -2.68
C TYR A 57 6.07 -9.32 -1.79
N ILE A 58 5.23 -10.36 -1.74
CA ILE A 58 4.07 -10.42 -0.84
C ILE A 58 4.53 -10.36 0.61
N GLN A 59 5.52 -11.16 1.00
CA GLN A 59 6.06 -11.16 2.37
C GLN A 59 6.63 -9.79 2.77
N ARG A 60 7.33 -9.11 1.86
CA ARG A 60 7.85 -7.74 2.09
C ARG A 60 6.72 -6.73 2.22
N ALA A 61 5.71 -6.79 1.37
CA ALA A 61 4.54 -5.93 1.43
C ALA A 61 3.80 -6.08 2.79
N GLN A 62 3.62 -7.31 3.25
CA GLN A 62 3.05 -7.62 4.56
C GLN A 62 3.90 -7.05 5.71
N ALA A 63 5.23 -7.15 5.64
CA ALA A 63 6.12 -6.60 6.65
C ALA A 63 6.03 -5.06 6.72
N TYR A 64 5.97 -4.38 5.57
CA TYR A 64 5.79 -2.93 5.51
C TYR A 64 4.43 -2.49 6.03
N GLN A 65 3.36 -3.24 5.73
CA GLN A 65 2.02 -2.99 6.29
C GLN A 65 2.02 -3.10 7.82
N ARG A 66 2.63 -4.16 8.39
CA ARG A 66 2.78 -4.28 9.85
C ARG A 66 3.56 -3.10 10.45
N ARG A 67 4.61 -2.62 9.76
CA ARG A 67 5.36 -1.45 10.23
C ARG A 67 4.52 -0.17 10.19
N ILE A 68 3.71 0.04 9.14
CA ILE A 68 2.78 1.18 9.04
C ILE A 68 1.79 1.18 10.20
N ARG A 69 1.16 0.03 10.51
CA ARG A 69 0.21 -0.07 11.63
C ARG A 69 0.85 0.31 12.96
N LYS A 70 2.05 -0.22 13.23
CA LYS A 70 2.84 0.15 14.42
C LYS A 70 3.17 1.64 14.48
N LEU A 71 3.57 2.24 13.35
CA LEU A 71 3.86 3.68 13.26
C LEU A 71 2.62 4.55 13.47
N ARG A 72 1.43 4.06 13.13
CA ARG A 72 0.14 4.74 13.38
C ARG A 72 -0.35 4.59 14.83
N GLY A 73 0.34 3.82 15.67
CA GLY A 73 -0.13 3.49 17.01
C GLY A 73 -1.40 2.63 17.00
N GLU A 74 -1.73 2.00 15.87
CA GLU A 74 -2.81 1.02 15.82
C GLU A 74 -2.38 -0.16 16.71
N PRO A 75 -3.23 -0.63 17.66
CA PRO A 75 -2.94 -1.84 18.39
C PRO A 75 -2.67 -2.94 17.37
N ASP A 76 -1.69 -3.81 17.67
CA ASP A 76 -1.43 -4.99 16.86
C ASP A 76 -2.68 -5.86 16.94
N GLY A 77 -3.65 -5.58 16.07
CA GLY A 77 -4.92 -6.27 16.00
C GLY A 77 -4.58 -7.70 15.66
N SER A 78 -4.53 -8.54 16.70
CA SER A 78 -4.18 -9.95 16.70
C SER A 78 -4.18 -10.58 15.31
N LEU A 79 -3.05 -10.49 14.63
CA LEU A 79 -2.62 -11.60 13.80
C LEU A 79 -2.11 -12.60 14.83
N MET A 80 -3.02 -13.48 15.29
CA MET A 80 -2.74 -14.62 16.15
C MET A 80 -1.29 -15.09 16.01
N GLU A 81 -0.55 -15.11 17.13
CA GLU A 81 0.67 -15.88 17.23
C GLU A 81 0.43 -17.30 16.69
N PRO A 82 1.19 -17.78 15.70
CA PRO A 82 1.08 -19.16 15.27
C PRO A 82 1.93 -20.00 16.22
N ASN A 83 1.44 -20.25 17.43
CA ASN A 83 1.78 -21.49 18.11
C ASN A 83 0.98 -22.61 17.41
N GLY A 84 1.46 -23.00 16.23
CA GLY A 84 0.89 -24.08 15.42
C GLY A 84 1.27 -23.95 13.94
N PRO A 85 1.72 -25.03 13.28
CA PRO A 85 2.08 -25.00 11.88
C PRO A 85 0.79 -24.92 11.06
N LYS A 86 0.39 -23.72 10.64
CA LYS A 86 -0.69 -23.55 9.67
C LYS A 86 -0.20 -22.78 8.45
N ALA A 87 -0.11 -23.56 7.38
CA ALA A 87 0.14 -23.15 6.02
C ALA A 87 -0.72 -21.94 5.60
N GLY A 88 -0.07 -20.96 4.97
CA GLY A 88 -0.62 -20.23 3.84
C GLY A 88 -1.88 -19.40 4.08
N GLN A 89 -1.84 -18.40 4.98
CA GLN A 89 -2.79 -17.29 4.85
C GLN A 89 -2.29 -16.34 3.75
N LYS A 90 -2.87 -16.49 2.55
CA LYS A 90 -2.78 -15.50 1.47
C LYS A 90 -3.53 -14.24 1.92
N LEU A 91 -2.83 -13.30 2.56
CA LEU A 91 -3.35 -11.92 2.68
C LEU A 91 -3.57 -11.41 1.25
N SER A 92 -4.82 -11.10 0.92
CA SER A 92 -5.22 -10.74 -0.43
C SER A 92 -4.67 -9.36 -0.81
N TYR A 93 -4.55 -9.09 -2.11
CA TYR A 93 -4.06 -7.80 -2.59
C TYR A 93 -4.83 -6.62 -1.99
N ASP A 94 -6.15 -6.75 -1.85
CA ASP A 94 -7.02 -5.70 -1.33
C ASP A 94 -6.80 -5.41 0.15
N GLU A 95 -6.28 -6.39 0.90
CA GLU A 95 -5.91 -6.19 2.30
C GLU A 95 -4.55 -5.50 2.45
N LEU A 96 -3.63 -5.76 1.51
CA LEU A 96 -2.29 -5.18 1.52
C LEU A 96 -2.25 -3.78 0.89
N VAL A 97 -3.19 -3.47 0.01
CA VAL A 97 -3.38 -2.11 -0.50
C VAL A 97 -4.52 -1.50 0.30
N LEU A 98 -4.19 -0.93 1.47
CA LEU A 98 -5.05 0.06 2.11
C LEU A 98 -5.17 1.24 1.14
N THR A 99 -6.18 1.17 0.27
CA THR A 99 -6.72 2.35 -0.39
C THR A 99 -7.32 3.17 0.74
N ASP A 100 -6.57 4.15 1.25
CA ASP A 100 -7.19 5.21 2.04
C ASP A 100 -8.28 5.75 1.11
N LYS A 101 -9.55 5.39 1.37
CA LYS A 101 -10.70 5.92 0.63
C LYS A 101 -10.54 7.43 0.68
N PRO A 102 -10.38 8.12 -0.47
CA PRO A 102 -10.34 9.56 -0.43
C PRO A 102 -11.69 9.99 0.13
N ASN A 103 -11.71 10.48 1.37
CA ASN A 103 -12.90 11.01 2.00
C ASN A 103 -13.16 12.42 1.45
N VAL A 104 -13.21 12.52 0.12
CA VAL A 104 -13.48 13.75 -0.60
C VAL A 104 -15.00 13.91 -0.62
N LYS A 105 -15.48 14.94 0.07
CA LYS A 105 -16.87 15.32 0.00
C LYS A 105 -17.07 16.17 -1.24
N TRP A 106 -18.26 16.14 -1.82
CA TRP A 106 -18.62 16.98 -2.96
C TRP A 106 -18.46 18.49 -2.70
N SER A 107 -18.43 18.90 -1.42
CA SER A 107 -18.10 20.26 -0.97
C SER A 107 -16.65 20.67 -1.20
N ASP A 108 -15.73 19.71 -1.31
CA ASP A 108 -14.29 19.96 -1.45
C ASP A 108 -13.90 20.21 -2.92
N VAL A 109 -14.83 19.95 -3.83
CA VAL A 109 -14.69 20.23 -5.27
C VAL A 109 -15.23 21.64 -5.55
N ILE A 110 -14.33 22.61 -5.57
CA ILE A 110 -14.62 24.03 -5.84
C ILE A 110 -14.37 24.32 -7.33
N GLY A 111 -15.31 24.96 -8.03
CA GLY A 111 -15.16 25.37 -9.44
C GLY A 111 -15.80 24.47 -10.51
N LEU A 112 -16.71 23.58 -10.13
CA LEU A 112 -17.51 22.75 -11.07
C LEU A 112 -19.03 22.92 -10.87
N GLU A 113 -19.48 24.10 -10.44
CA GLU A 113 -20.91 24.40 -10.20
C GLU A 113 -21.77 24.14 -11.45
N GLN A 114 -21.27 24.50 -12.63
CA GLN A 114 -22.00 24.29 -13.89
C GLN A 114 -22.18 22.82 -14.25
N VAL A 115 -21.20 21.95 -13.94
CA VAL A 115 -21.28 20.52 -14.27
C VAL A 115 -22.21 19.78 -13.31
N LYS A 116 -22.30 20.22 -12.05
CA LYS A 116 -23.24 19.65 -11.07
C LYS A 116 -24.70 19.92 -11.46
N ALA A 117 -25.02 21.14 -11.92
CA ALA A 117 -26.37 21.50 -12.34
C ALA A 117 -26.87 20.70 -13.56
N VAL A 118 -25.99 20.47 -14.55
CA VAL A 118 -26.38 19.75 -15.79
C VAL A 118 -26.71 18.27 -15.54
N ILE A 119 -26.13 17.66 -14.51
CA ILE A 119 -26.41 16.25 -14.18
C ILE A 119 -27.72 16.11 -13.37
N GLU A 120 -28.06 17.09 -12.52
CA GLU A 120 -29.32 17.07 -11.76
C GLU A 120 -30.55 17.27 -12.65
N GLU A 121 -30.44 18.01 -13.76
CA GLU A 121 -31.53 18.15 -14.74
C GLU A 121 -31.67 16.94 -15.69
N ALA A 122 -30.74 15.98 -15.64
CA ALA A 122 -30.70 14.84 -16.56
C ALA A 122 -31.22 13.51 -15.95
N ILE A 123 -31.87 13.56 -14.77
CA ILE A 123 -32.53 12.42 -14.11
C ILE A 123 -34.05 12.58 -14.17
#